data_AF-A0A7W0JKJ9-F1
#
_entry.id   AF-A0A7W0JKJ9-F1
#
_cell.length_a   1.000
_cell.length_b   1.000
_cell.length_c   1.000
_cell.angle_alpha   90.00
_cell.angle_beta   90.00
_cell.angle_gamma   90.00
#
_symmetry.space_group_name_H-M   'P 1'
#
loop_
_entity.id
_entity.type
_entity.pdbx_description
1 polymer ?
#
loop_
_entity_poly.entity_id
_entity_poly.type
_entity_poly.pdbx_seq_one_letter_code
_entity_poly.pdbx_strand_id
1 'polypeptide(L)'
;DGDNHNRSWNHGVEGETDDPRVNELRERQQRNFLATLFLSQGVPMLLGGDELARTQGGNNNGYCQDNEVSWFDWRLDERAERLLAFTKQLIDFRARHPVFRRRDFLRGEETLGSGSPDVWWFRPDGRKMTQRNWQAGDTHTLGVFLNGAEIPTVSAHGAPVLDDTFLILFNADEEGVVFTLPAVSFGRRWEQELSTADPEREVGVDVFPARGVVPVEGRSLVVLRRIA
;
A
#
# COMPACT_ATOMS: atom_id res chain seq x y z
N ASP A 1 0.32 32.04 7.48
CA ASP A 1 -0.95 31.38 7.84
C ASP A 1 -0.83 29.92 7.44
N GLY A 2 -1.89 29.12 7.54
CA GLY A 2 -1.80 27.66 7.40
C GLY A 2 -1.68 26.92 8.74
N ASP A 3 -1.65 25.60 8.66
CA ASP A 3 -1.53 24.73 9.82
C ASP A 3 -0.06 24.64 10.28
N ASN A 4 0.15 24.47 11.59
CA ASN A 4 1.47 24.26 12.18
C ASN A 4 1.77 22.76 12.40
N HIS A 5 0.79 21.87 12.19
CA HIS A 5 0.87 20.46 12.58
C HIS A 5 0.62 19.50 11.41
N ASN A 6 1.43 19.61 10.35
CA ASN A 6 1.25 18.86 9.09
C ASN A 6 1.54 17.35 9.15
N ARG A 7 2.12 16.84 10.24
CA ARG A 7 2.58 15.43 10.35
C ARG A 7 3.47 15.01 9.17
N SER A 8 4.31 15.92 8.69
CA SER A 8 5.27 15.71 7.61
C SER A 8 6.66 15.39 8.17
N TRP A 9 7.51 14.83 7.31
CA TRP A 9 8.93 14.67 7.59
C TRP A 9 9.71 14.92 6.29
N ASN A 10 10.71 15.80 6.35
CA ASN A 10 11.50 16.21 5.19
C ASN A 10 12.62 15.22 4.81
N HIS A 11 12.76 14.15 5.60
CA HIS A 11 13.76 13.09 5.45
C HIS A 11 15.22 13.55 5.58
N GLY A 12 15.46 14.64 6.32
CA GLY A 12 16.79 15.10 6.74
C GLY A 12 17.22 16.42 6.10
N VAL A 13 16.61 16.82 4.99
CA VAL A 13 16.91 18.08 4.29
C VAL A 13 15.60 18.83 4.05
N GLU A 14 15.54 20.12 4.37
CA GLU A 14 14.38 20.95 4.07
C GLU A 14 14.41 21.40 2.59
N GLY A 15 13.30 21.25 1.87
CA GLY A 15 13.21 21.63 0.46
C GLY A 15 13.92 20.68 -0.51
N GLU A 16 14.29 21.22 -1.67
CA GLU A 16 14.98 20.50 -2.74
C GLU A 16 16.41 20.09 -2.32
N THR A 17 16.90 18.97 -2.86
CA THR A 17 18.23 18.46 -2.58
C THR A 17 18.73 17.57 -3.70
N ASP A 18 20.05 17.53 -3.89
CA ASP A 18 20.73 16.60 -4.79
C ASP A 18 21.20 15.32 -4.07
N ASP A 19 20.94 15.16 -2.76
CA ASP A 19 21.29 13.94 -2.05
C ASP A 19 20.43 12.76 -2.57
N PRO A 20 21.04 11.78 -3.25
CA PRO A 20 20.28 10.68 -3.84
C PRO A 20 19.57 9.84 -2.79
N ARG A 21 20.14 9.69 -1.58
CA ARG A 21 19.53 8.88 -0.50
C ARG A 21 18.23 9.50 0.00
N VAL A 22 18.21 10.82 0.14
CA VAL A 22 17.01 11.56 0.57
C VAL A 22 15.95 11.49 -0.53
N ASN A 23 16.33 11.66 -1.79
CA ASN A 23 15.40 11.62 -2.91
C ASN A 23 14.79 10.21 -3.11
N GLU A 24 15.60 9.15 -3.06
CA GLU A 24 15.12 7.77 -3.11
C GLU A 24 14.14 7.46 -1.97
N LEU A 25 14.43 7.93 -0.75
CA LEU A 25 13.54 7.73 0.38
C LEU A 25 12.22 8.50 0.20
N ARG A 26 12.26 9.74 -0.29
CA ARG A 26 11.07 10.56 -0.59
C ARG A 26 10.20 9.90 -1.66
N GLU A 27 10.80 9.42 -2.74
CA GLU A 27 10.07 8.67 -3.77
C GLU A 27 9.41 7.42 -3.21
N ARG A 28 10.12 6.67 -2.35
CA ARG A 28 9.55 5.51 -1.66
C ARG A 28 8.37 5.90 -0.77
N GLN A 29 8.44 7.02 -0.06
CA GLN A 29 7.34 7.51 0.78
C GLN A 29 6.13 7.94 -0.06
N GLN A 30 6.33 8.63 -1.19
CA GLN A 30 5.24 8.95 -2.12
C GLN A 30 4.51 7.67 -2.54
N ARG A 31 5.25 6.62 -2.92
CA ARG A 31 4.68 5.32 -3.29
C ARG A 31 3.99 4.64 -2.11
N ASN A 32 4.52 4.72 -0.90
CA ASN A 32 3.87 4.18 0.30
C ASN A 32 2.51 4.82 0.56
N PHE A 33 2.42 6.16 0.48
CA PHE A 33 1.16 6.87 0.68
C PHE A 33 0.14 6.54 -0.41
N LEU A 34 0.56 6.54 -1.68
CA LEU A 34 -0.30 6.17 -2.81
C LEU A 34 -0.80 4.73 -2.68
N ALA A 35 0.10 3.77 -2.43
CA ALA A 35 -0.28 2.38 -2.28
C ALA A 35 -1.21 2.19 -1.07
N THR A 36 -0.92 2.81 0.07
CA THR A 36 -1.80 2.75 1.25
C THR A 36 -3.19 3.31 0.94
N LEU A 37 -3.28 4.45 0.24
CA LEU A 37 -4.54 5.06 -0.18
C LEU A 37 -5.35 4.11 -1.09
N PHE A 38 -4.72 3.56 -2.13
CA PHE A 38 -5.40 2.73 -3.13
C PHE A 38 -5.64 1.29 -2.69
N LEU A 39 -4.94 0.77 -1.67
CA LEU A 39 -5.15 -0.57 -1.11
C LEU A 39 -6.08 -0.57 0.11
N SER A 40 -6.41 0.60 0.67
CA SER A 40 -7.35 0.70 1.79
C SER A 40 -8.80 0.46 1.36
N GLN A 41 -9.64 0.00 2.30
CA GLN A 41 -11.09 -0.05 2.10
C GLN A 41 -11.67 1.37 2.06
N GLY A 42 -12.77 1.57 1.31
CA GLY A 42 -13.46 2.86 1.19
C GLY A 42 -13.35 3.48 -0.21
N VAL A 43 -13.49 4.81 -0.29
CA VAL A 43 -13.38 5.56 -1.57
C VAL A 43 -12.12 6.43 -1.49
N PRO A 44 -11.07 6.13 -2.27
CA PRO A 44 -9.85 6.94 -2.25
C PRO A 44 -10.09 8.30 -2.93
N MET A 45 -9.47 9.34 -2.39
CA MET A 45 -9.41 10.66 -3.01
C MET A 45 -7.94 11.03 -3.19
N LEU A 46 -7.53 11.25 -4.43
CA LEU A 46 -6.19 11.72 -4.78
C LEU A 46 -6.24 13.23 -5.03
N LEU A 47 -5.32 13.98 -4.44
CA LEU A 47 -5.17 15.40 -4.75
C LEU A 47 -4.54 15.52 -6.14
N GLY A 48 -5.21 16.24 -7.05
CA GLY A 48 -4.71 16.39 -8.42
C GLY A 48 -3.30 17.01 -8.44
N GLY A 49 -2.39 16.36 -9.17
CA GLY A 49 -0.98 16.74 -9.28
C GLY A 49 -0.05 15.92 -8.39
N ASP A 50 -0.54 15.19 -7.39
CA ASP A 50 0.30 14.30 -6.58
C ASP A 50 0.93 13.19 -7.44
N GLU A 51 0.19 12.71 -8.46
CA GLU A 51 0.68 11.74 -9.45
C GLU A 51 1.81 12.28 -10.34
N LEU A 52 1.98 13.61 -10.36
CA LEU A 52 3.01 14.33 -11.12
C LEU A 52 4.15 14.83 -10.21
N ALA A 53 4.15 14.46 -8.92
CA ALA A 53 5.05 15.00 -7.91
C ALA A 53 4.95 16.54 -7.79
N ARG A 54 3.74 17.11 -7.93
CA ARG A 54 3.52 18.56 -7.83
C ARG A 54 4.02 19.11 -6.50
N THR A 55 4.67 20.27 -6.55
CA THR A 55 5.21 20.98 -5.38
C THR A 55 4.66 22.40 -5.28
N GLN A 56 4.51 22.89 -4.05
CA GLN A 56 4.24 24.31 -3.76
C GLN A 56 5.44 24.97 -3.06
N GLY A 57 6.64 24.41 -3.19
CA GLY A 57 7.85 24.91 -2.52
C GLY A 57 7.76 24.89 -0.98
N GLY A 58 7.00 23.95 -0.42
CA GLY A 58 6.75 23.86 1.03
C GLY A 58 5.60 24.73 1.54
N ASN A 59 4.94 25.51 0.68
CA ASN A 59 3.73 26.24 1.08
C ASN A 59 2.56 25.27 1.33
N ASN A 60 2.08 25.19 2.57
CA ASN A 60 0.95 24.33 2.95
C ASN A 60 -0.42 25.04 2.84
N ASN A 61 -0.44 26.26 2.31
CA ASN A 61 -1.61 27.12 2.25
C ASN A 61 -1.58 28.05 1.03
N GLY A 62 -1.40 27.50 -0.18
CA GLY A 62 -1.32 28.24 -1.44
C GLY A 62 -2.63 28.90 -1.93
N TYR A 63 -3.58 29.24 -1.04
CA TYR A 63 -4.94 29.66 -1.41
C TYR A 63 -5.02 30.95 -2.25
N CYS A 64 -4.05 31.86 -2.09
CA CYS A 64 -3.98 33.13 -2.80
C CYS A 64 -2.92 33.16 -3.92
N GLN A 65 -2.34 32.00 -4.24
CA GLN A 65 -1.28 31.87 -5.23
C GLN A 65 -1.89 31.49 -6.59
N ASP A 66 -2.11 32.48 -7.46
CA ASP A 66 -2.39 32.24 -8.88
C ASP A 66 -1.12 32.45 -9.70
N ASN A 67 -0.19 31.50 -9.57
CA ASN A 67 1.14 31.51 -10.18
C ASN A 67 1.75 30.10 -10.16
N GLU A 68 3.02 29.99 -10.54
CA GLU A 68 3.77 28.73 -10.65
C GLU A 68 3.80 27.89 -9.37
N VAL A 69 3.51 28.46 -8.19
CA VAL A 69 3.39 27.72 -6.93
C VAL A 69 2.17 26.78 -6.93
N SER A 70 1.08 27.13 -7.61
CA SER A 70 -0.17 26.35 -7.62
C SER A 70 -0.49 25.70 -8.96
N TRP A 71 0.06 26.25 -10.05
CA TRP A 71 -0.14 25.74 -11.40
C TRP A 71 0.38 24.31 -11.55
N PHE A 72 -0.16 23.59 -12.53
CA PHE A 72 0.33 22.27 -12.90
C PHE A 72 1.54 22.43 -13.82
N ASP A 73 2.70 21.91 -13.40
CA ASP A 73 3.83 21.74 -14.32
C ASP A 73 3.68 20.41 -15.05
N TRP A 74 3.50 20.48 -16.36
CA TRP A 74 3.32 19.32 -17.24
C TRP A 74 4.66 18.82 -17.81
N ARG A 75 5.77 19.48 -17.50
CA ARG A 75 7.11 19.04 -17.90
C ARG A 75 7.60 18.02 -16.89
N LEU A 76 7.36 16.75 -17.19
CA LEU A 76 7.74 15.67 -16.29
C LEU A 76 9.21 15.30 -16.49
N ASP A 77 9.94 15.19 -15.39
CA ASP A 77 11.21 14.49 -15.37
C ASP A 77 10.98 12.97 -15.25
N GLU A 78 12.04 12.18 -15.40
CA GLU A 78 11.94 10.71 -15.33
C GLU A 78 11.33 10.22 -14.01
N ARG A 79 11.56 10.93 -12.90
CA ARG A 79 11.02 10.57 -11.59
C ARG A 79 9.51 10.76 -11.54
N ALA A 80 9.01 11.90 -12.02
CA ALA A 80 7.59 12.19 -12.11
C ALA A 80 6.89 11.23 -13.09
N GLU A 81 7.53 10.87 -14.20
CA GLU A 81 7.01 9.85 -15.13
C GLU A 81 6.86 8.48 -14.46
N ARG A 82 7.88 8.03 -13.70
CA ARG A 82 7.81 6.78 -12.91
C ARG A 82 6.70 6.82 -11.85
N LEU A 83 6.55 7.94 -11.15
CA LEU A 83 5.48 8.10 -10.15
C LEU A 83 4.09 8.06 -10.80
N LEU A 84 3.92 8.72 -11.95
CA LEU A 84 2.69 8.69 -12.73
C LEU A 84 2.35 7.28 -13.20
N ALA A 85 3.34 6.53 -13.70
CA ALA A 85 3.17 5.14 -14.13
C ALA A 85 2.73 4.25 -12.95
N PHE A 86 3.41 4.36 -11.81
CA PHE A 86 3.06 3.64 -10.59
C PHE A 86 1.66 4.00 -10.07
N THR A 87 1.29 5.28 -10.12
CA THR A 87 -0.06 5.72 -9.72
C THR A 87 -1.13 5.14 -10.63
N LYS A 88 -0.91 5.11 -11.94
CA LYS A 88 -1.81 4.46 -12.90
C LYS A 88 -1.95 2.96 -12.62
N GLN A 89 -0.84 2.27 -12.34
CA GLN A 89 -0.84 0.86 -11.98
C GLN A 89 -1.68 0.59 -10.72
N LEU A 90 -1.57 1.42 -9.68
CA LEU A 90 -2.37 1.30 -8.46
C LEU A 90 -3.88 1.53 -8.71
N ILE A 91 -4.23 2.53 -9.51
CA ILE A 91 -5.63 2.82 -9.86
C ILE A 91 -6.24 1.62 -10.61
N ASP A 92 -5.52 1.10 -11.61
CA ASP A 92 -5.93 -0.08 -12.38
C ASP A 92 -6.03 -1.34 -11.50
N PHE A 93 -5.03 -1.58 -10.66
CA PHE A 93 -5.01 -2.69 -9.71
C PHE A 93 -6.25 -2.65 -8.79
N ARG A 94 -6.54 -1.50 -8.17
CA ARG A 94 -7.74 -1.32 -7.35
C ARG A 94 -9.02 -1.53 -8.17
N ALA A 95 -9.07 -1.04 -9.41
CA ALA A 95 -10.23 -1.17 -10.28
C ALA A 95 -10.50 -2.62 -10.71
N ARG A 96 -9.47 -3.45 -10.83
CA ARG A 96 -9.57 -4.88 -11.14
C ARG A 96 -9.93 -5.76 -9.96
N HIS A 97 -9.62 -5.33 -8.74
CA HIS A 97 -9.74 -6.17 -7.53
C HIS A 97 -10.83 -5.68 -6.58
N PRO A 98 -12.07 -6.23 -6.65
CA PRO A 98 -13.15 -5.94 -5.71
C PRO A 98 -12.82 -6.07 -4.23
N VAL A 99 -11.83 -6.90 -3.85
CA VAL A 99 -11.43 -7.09 -2.45
C VAL A 99 -11.00 -5.80 -1.75
N PHE A 100 -10.53 -4.79 -2.51
CA PHE A 100 -10.15 -3.46 -1.99
C PHE A 100 -11.30 -2.44 -2.03
N ARG A 101 -12.43 -2.78 -2.65
CA ARG A 101 -13.59 -1.89 -2.89
C ARG A 101 -14.89 -2.48 -2.34
N ARG A 102 -14.81 -3.12 -1.18
CA ARG A 102 -15.97 -3.76 -0.54
C ARG A 102 -16.99 -2.71 -0.12
N ARG A 103 -18.28 -3.09 -0.19
CA ARG A 103 -19.37 -2.28 0.40
C ARG A 103 -19.54 -2.54 1.89
N ASP A 104 -19.19 -3.75 2.30
CA ASP A 104 -19.34 -4.23 3.67
C ASP A 104 -17.99 -4.26 4.40
N PHE A 105 -18.03 -4.00 5.71
CA PHE A 105 -16.86 -4.10 6.57
C PHE A 105 -16.29 -5.52 6.62
N LEU A 106 -14.97 -5.59 6.79
CA LEU A 106 -14.26 -6.83 7.09
C LEU A 106 -14.58 -7.26 8.54
N ARG A 107 -14.86 -8.55 8.76
CA ARG A 107 -15.28 -9.09 10.07
C ARG A 107 -14.22 -9.92 10.77
N GLY A 108 -13.24 -10.44 10.03
CA GLY A 108 -12.28 -11.42 10.52
C GLY A 108 -12.90 -12.80 10.70
N GLU A 109 -13.95 -13.10 9.94
CA GLU A 109 -14.78 -14.31 10.05
C GLU A 109 -14.90 -15.00 8.69
N GLU A 110 -15.14 -16.30 8.72
CA GLU A 110 -15.51 -17.08 7.54
C GLU A 110 -17.04 -17.18 7.50
N THR A 111 -17.64 -16.69 6.41
CA THR A 111 -19.10 -16.62 6.27
C THR A 111 -19.62 -17.31 5.02
N LEU A 112 -18.77 -17.49 4.00
CA LEU A 112 -19.12 -18.07 2.70
C LEU A 112 -18.50 -19.46 2.48
N GLY A 113 -17.80 -20.02 3.48
CA GLY A 113 -17.30 -21.39 3.44
C GLY A 113 -15.99 -21.56 2.67
N SER A 114 -15.17 -20.50 2.56
CA SER A 114 -13.89 -20.57 1.83
C SER A 114 -12.77 -21.29 2.59
N GLY A 115 -12.97 -21.65 3.87
CA GLY A 115 -11.97 -22.24 4.76
C GLY A 115 -11.00 -21.23 5.40
N SER A 116 -11.25 -19.92 5.25
CA SER A 116 -10.45 -18.84 5.85
C SER A 116 -11.28 -17.58 6.04
N PRO A 117 -10.92 -16.70 7.00
CA PRO A 117 -11.68 -15.48 7.24
C PRO A 117 -11.56 -14.47 6.09
N ASP A 118 -12.44 -13.48 6.05
CA ASP A 118 -12.36 -12.36 5.09
C ASP A 118 -11.13 -11.45 5.26
N VAL A 119 -10.65 -11.30 6.50
CA VAL A 119 -9.39 -10.64 6.85
C VAL A 119 -8.63 -11.38 7.94
N TRP A 120 -7.30 -11.34 7.88
CA TRP A 120 -6.46 -11.81 8.98
C TRP A 120 -5.21 -10.94 9.15
N TRP A 121 -5.03 -10.42 10.36
CA TRP A 121 -3.92 -9.52 10.70
C TRP A 121 -2.83 -10.28 11.44
N PHE A 122 -1.57 -10.04 11.07
CA PHE A 122 -0.45 -10.80 11.60
C PHE A 122 0.83 -10.00 11.75
N ARG A 123 1.69 -10.51 12.63
CA ARG A 123 3.02 -10.00 12.93
C ARG A 123 4.05 -10.51 11.92
N PRO A 124 5.26 -9.93 11.89
CA PRO A 124 6.37 -10.46 11.09
C PRO A 124 6.69 -11.94 11.33
N ASP A 125 6.44 -12.49 12.51
CA ASP A 125 6.66 -13.92 12.78
C ASP A 125 5.54 -14.85 12.26
N GLY A 126 4.59 -14.33 11.48
CA GLY A 126 3.50 -15.11 10.91
C GLY A 126 2.44 -15.53 11.93
N ARG A 127 2.43 -14.95 13.13
CA ARG A 127 1.39 -15.18 14.15
C ARG A 127 0.32 -14.10 14.10
N LYS A 128 -0.92 -14.49 14.42
CA LYS A 128 -2.07 -13.58 14.48
C LYS A 128 -1.78 -12.43 15.45
N MET A 129 -2.16 -11.21 15.07
CA MET A 129 -2.17 -10.07 15.97
C MET A 129 -3.13 -10.32 17.14
N THR A 130 -2.59 -10.27 18.36
CA THR A 130 -3.40 -10.35 19.59
C THR A 130 -3.81 -8.95 20.06
N GLN A 131 -4.81 -8.85 20.94
CA GLN A 131 -5.22 -7.57 21.54
C GLN A 131 -4.04 -6.83 22.20
N ARG A 132 -3.14 -7.55 22.87
CA ARG A 132 -1.93 -6.97 23.46
C ARG A 132 -1.01 -6.39 22.38
N ASN A 133 -0.89 -7.02 21.22
CA ASN A 133 -0.08 -6.48 20.13
C ASN A 133 -0.71 -5.20 19.56
N TRP A 134 -2.02 -5.14 19.43
CA TRP A 134 -2.72 -3.93 18.97
C TRP A 134 -2.57 -2.74 19.92
N GLN A 135 -2.42 -2.98 21.21
CA GLN A 135 -2.23 -1.95 22.22
C GLN A 135 -0.76 -1.55 22.41
N ALA A 136 0.18 -2.24 21.75
CA ALA A 136 1.59 -1.89 21.81
C ALA A 136 1.84 -0.69 20.88
N GLY A 137 2.16 0.47 21.46
CA GLY A 137 2.32 1.74 20.72
C GLY A 137 3.58 1.86 19.86
N ASP A 138 4.44 0.84 19.86
CA ASP A 138 5.74 0.76 19.18
C ASP A 138 5.72 -0.17 17.96
N THR A 139 4.55 -0.66 17.54
CA THR A 139 4.46 -1.56 16.38
C THR A 139 4.48 -0.77 15.08
N HIS A 140 5.58 -0.88 14.33
CA HIS A 140 5.76 -0.24 13.01
C HIS A 140 5.56 -1.19 11.82
N THR A 141 5.23 -2.45 12.08
CA THR A 141 5.08 -3.49 11.05
C THR A 141 3.72 -4.18 11.15
N LEU A 142 3.13 -4.50 10.01
CA LEU A 142 1.80 -5.13 9.96
C LEU A 142 1.64 -5.98 8.71
N GLY A 143 1.28 -7.25 8.89
CA GLY A 143 0.83 -8.12 7.82
C GLY A 143 -0.70 -8.18 7.78
N VAL A 144 -1.27 -8.16 6.57
CA VAL A 144 -2.71 -8.25 6.33
C VAL A 144 -2.97 -9.30 5.27
N PHE A 145 -3.87 -10.24 5.55
CA PHE A 145 -4.46 -11.14 4.57
C PHE A 145 -5.87 -10.65 4.22
N LEU A 146 -6.19 -10.59 2.94
CA LEU A 146 -7.50 -10.21 2.42
C LEU A 146 -8.03 -11.30 1.49
N ASN A 147 -9.19 -11.87 1.83
CA ASN A 147 -9.73 -13.02 1.12
C ASN A 147 -10.76 -12.61 0.06
N GLY A 148 -10.38 -12.67 -1.22
CA GLY A 148 -11.28 -12.41 -2.34
C GLY A 148 -12.42 -13.43 -2.50
N ALA A 149 -12.37 -14.57 -1.81
CA ALA A 149 -13.46 -15.55 -1.78
C ALA A 149 -14.52 -15.28 -0.69
N GLU A 150 -14.27 -14.33 0.22
CA GLU A 150 -15.18 -13.97 1.33
C GLU A 150 -15.69 -12.54 1.18
N ILE A 151 -16.17 -12.20 -0.02
CA ILE A 151 -16.84 -10.93 -0.32
C ILE A 151 -18.37 -11.18 -0.25
N PRO A 152 -19.06 -10.71 0.80
CA PRO A 152 -20.49 -11.00 1.00
C PRO A 152 -21.39 -10.23 0.02
N THR A 153 -20.88 -9.16 -0.59
CA THR A 153 -21.62 -8.36 -1.56
C THR A 153 -21.84 -9.14 -2.86
N VAL A 154 -23.06 -9.08 -3.41
CA VAL A 154 -23.38 -9.63 -4.74
C VAL A 154 -23.39 -8.53 -5.81
N SER A 155 -23.22 -8.94 -7.06
CA SER A 155 -23.32 -8.05 -8.22
C SER A 155 -24.76 -7.51 -8.40
N ALA A 156 -24.94 -6.54 -9.31
CA ALA A 156 -26.27 -6.02 -9.66
C ALA A 156 -27.25 -7.10 -10.15
N HIS A 157 -26.74 -8.24 -10.62
CA HIS A 157 -27.52 -9.38 -11.09
C HIS A 157 -27.63 -10.51 -10.06
N GLY A 158 -27.20 -10.29 -8.82
CA GLY A 158 -27.26 -11.27 -7.74
C GLY A 158 -26.18 -12.36 -7.79
N ALA A 159 -25.19 -12.24 -8.68
CA ALA A 159 -24.08 -13.19 -8.74
C ALA A 159 -23.06 -12.91 -7.63
N PRO A 160 -22.41 -13.94 -7.03
CA PRO A 160 -21.31 -13.74 -6.09
C PRO A 160 -20.19 -12.89 -6.69
N VAL A 161 -19.68 -11.94 -5.93
CA VAL A 161 -18.45 -11.22 -6.28
C VAL A 161 -17.28 -12.02 -5.74
N LEU A 162 -16.36 -12.40 -6.62
CA LEU A 162 -15.13 -13.09 -6.26
C LEU A 162 -13.94 -12.27 -6.73
N ASP A 163 -12.81 -12.49 -6.07
CA ASP A 163 -11.53 -11.88 -6.40
C ASP A 163 -10.38 -12.80 -5.97
N ASP A 164 -9.17 -12.40 -6.35
CA ASP A 164 -7.95 -12.97 -5.82
C ASP A 164 -7.78 -12.67 -4.32
N THR A 165 -6.93 -13.47 -3.69
CA THR A 165 -6.57 -13.33 -2.27
C THR A 165 -5.19 -12.71 -2.16
N PHE A 166 -5.03 -11.74 -1.26
CA PHE A 166 -3.79 -10.97 -1.14
C PHE A 166 -3.20 -11.02 0.26
N LEU A 167 -1.88 -10.90 0.33
CA LEU A 167 -1.15 -10.44 1.50
C LEU A 167 -0.62 -9.03 1.24
N ILE A 168 -0.70 -8.17 2.25
CA ILE A 168 -0.05 -6.86 2.24
C ILE A 168 0.86 -6.80 3.47
N LEU A 169 2.13 -6.53 3.25
CA LEU A 169 3.16 -6.47 4.28
C LEU A 169 3.61 -5.02 4.40
N PHE A 170 3.31 -4.39 5.52
CA PHE A 170 3.70 -3.01 5.81
C PHE A 170 4.92 -2.99 6.72
N ASN A 171 5.91 -2.20 6.36
CA ASN A 171 7.04 -1.84 7.22
C ASN A 171 7.22 -0.32 7.23
N ALA A 172 6.76 0.34 8.30
CA ALA A 172 6.97 1.77 8.53
C ALA A 172 8.26 2.05 9.32
N ASP A 173 8.95 1.01 9.78
CA ASP A 173 10.23 1.13 10.49
C ASP A 173 11.34 1.58 9.53
N GLU A 174 12.42 2.14 10.07
CA GLU A 174 13.61 2.49 9.31
C GLU A 174 14.36 1.26 8.80
N GLU A 175 14.40 0.22 9.62
CA GLU A 175 15.14 -1.00 9.32
C GLU A 175 14.29 -1.97 8.51
N GLY A 176 14.96 -2.80 7.71
CA GLY A 176 14.32 -3.91 7.01
C GLY A 176 13.79 -4.97 7.99
N VAL A 177 12.66 -5.60 7.65
CA VAL A 177 12.05 -6.66 8.44
C VAL A 177 11.80 -7.90 7.57
N VAL A 178 11.93 -9.08 8.16
CA VAL A 178 11.61 -10.34 7.48
C VAL A 178 10.26 -10.86 7.98
N PHE A 179 9.30 -10.96 7.06
CA PHE A 179 8.00 -11.57 7.34
C PHE A 179 8.05 -13.07 7.08
N THR A 180 7.52 -13.86 8.01
CA THR A 180 7.19 -15.27 7.80
C THR A 180 5.73 -15.36 7.34
N LEU A 181 5.51 -15.93 6.15
CA LEU A 181 4.18 -16.02 5.56
C LEU A 181 3.25 -16.96 6.36
N PRO A 182 1.92 -16.80 6.24
CA PRO A 182 0.97 -17.60 7.00
C PRO A 182 1.02 -19.09 6.65
N ALA A 183 0.30 -19.89 7.43
CA ALA A 183 0.19 -21.33 7.21
C ALA A 183 -0.48 -21.65 5.86
N VAL A 184 -0.28 -22.90 5.39
CA VAL A 184 -0.83 -23.40 4.12
C VAL A 184 -2.35 -23.26 3.98
N SER A 185 -3.08 -23.19 5.09
CA SER A 185 -4.52 -22.95 5.11
C SER A 185 -4.92 -21.61 4.47
N PHE A 186 -4.03 -20.61 4.49
CA PHE A 186 -4.28 -19.31 3.87
C PHE A 186 -3.91 -19.29 2.38
N GLY A 187 -2.93 -20.11 1.98
CA GLY A 187 -2.45 -20.22 0.61
C GLY A 187 -1.14 -20.99 0.55
N ARG A 188 -0.94 -21.80 -0.50
CA ARG A 188 0.26 -22.62 -0.68
C ARG A 188 1.44 -21.82 -1.22
N ARG A 189 1.17 -20.91 -2.16
CA ARG A 189 2.17 -20.08 -2.83
C ARG A 189 1.65 -18.66 -3.01
N TRP A 190 2.59 -17.73 -2.97
CA TRP A 190 2.35 -16.29 -3.00
C TRP A 190 3.30 -15.65 -3.99
N GLU A 191 2.76 -14.91 -4.93
CA GLU A 191 3.50 -14.21 -5.98
C GLU A 191 3.54 -12.71 -5.64
N GLN A 192 4.70 -12.06 -5.81
CA GLN A 192 4.79 -10.61 -5.61
C GLN A 192 4.14 -9.85 -6.78
N GLU A 193 3.18 -8.99 -6.45
CA GLU A 193 2.47 -8.11 -7.39
C GLU A 193 3.04 -6.69 -7.40
N LEU A 194 3.49 -6.20 -6.24
CA LEU A 194 3.93 -4.81 -6.08
C LEU A 194 4.88 -4.68 -4.89
N SER A 195 5.88 -3.81 -5.03
CA SER A 195 6.75 -3.34 -3.95
C SER A 195 6.97 -1.84 -4.09
N THR A 196 6.94 -1.08 -2.99
CA THR A 196 7.25 0.35 -3.03
C THR A 196 8.76 0.64 -2.99
N ALA A 197 9.56 -0.32 -2.50
CA ALA A 197 11.01 -0.25 -2.51
C ALA A 197 11.61 -0.61 -3.87
N ASP A 198 10.93 -1.46 -4.64
CA ASP A 198 11.32 -1.87 -5.99
C ASP A 198 10.10 -1.90 -6.92
N PRO A 199 9.62 -0.73 -7.36
CA PRO A 199 8.35 -0.59 -8.11
C PRO A 199 8.44 -1.08 -9.56
N GLU A 200 9.65 -1.26 -10.09
CA GLU A 200 9.87 -1.73 -11.46
C GLU A 200 10.12 -3.25 -11.53
N ARG A 201 10.12 -3.93 -10.38
CA ARG A 201 10.25 -5.38 -10.30
C ARG A 201 9.14 -6.06 -11.11
N GLU A 202 9.54 -6.94 -12.00
CA GLU A 202 8.60 -7.73 -12.82
C GLU A 202 7.75 -8.66 -11.94
N VAL A 203 6.44 -8.62 -12.16
CA VAL A 203 5.45 -9.48 -11.47
C VAL A 203 5.71 -10.93 -11.85
N GLY A 204 5.61 -11.85 -10.88
CA GLY A 204 5.79 -13.29 -11.12
C GLY A 204 7.22 -13.81 -10.98
N VAL A 205 8.21 -12.92 -10.84
CA VAL A 205 9.60 -13.32 -10.59
C VAL A 205 9.75 -13.92 -9.20
N ASP A 206 9.18 -13.26 -8.18
CA ASP A 206 9.34 -13.65 -6.79
C ASP A 206 8.10 -14.42 -6.30
N VAL A 207 8.32 -15.71 -6.01
CA VAL A 207 7.27 -16.62 -5.52
C VAL A 207 7.71 -17.28 -4.21
N PHE A 208 6.86 -17.16 -3.19
CA PHE A 208 7.12 -17.62 -1.84
C PHE A 208 6.17 -18.74 -1.44
N PRO A 209 6.64 -19.82 -0.81
CA PRO A 209 5.76 -20.85 -0.26
C PRO A 209 5.09 -20.38 1.04
N ALA A 210 4.04 -21.07 1.45
CA ALA A 210 3.51 -20.96 2.81
C ALA A 210 4.63 -21.17 3.85
N ARG A 211 4.62 -20.39 4.94
CA ARG A 211 5.73 -20.32 5.93
C ARG A 211 7.09 -19.89 5.36
N GLY A 212 7.17 -19.52 4.08
CA GLY A 212 8.34 -18.89 3.49
C GLY A 212 8.60 -17.51 4.10
N VAL A 213 9.78 -16.96 3.82
CA VAL A 213 10.19 -15.65 4.32
C VAL A 213 10.22 -14.62 3.20
N VAL A 214 9.77 -13.41 3.51
CA VAL A 214 9.76 -12.27 2.58
C VAL A 214 10.48 -11.11 3.25
N PRO A 215 11.63 -10.67 2.72
CA PRO A 215 12.28 -9.45 3.18
C PRO A 215 11.44 -8.24 2.72
N VAL A 216 11.18 -7.33 3.65
CA VAL A 216 10.49 -6.06 3.38
C VAL A 216 11.43 -4.94 3.83
N GLU A 217 11.88 -4.16 2.87
CA GLU A 217 12.81 -3.04 3.09
C GLU A 217 12.26 -2.03 4.10
N GLY A 218 13.18 -1.27 4.70
CA GLY A 218 12.83 -0.14 5.55
C GLY A 218 11.89 0.83 4.85
N ARG A 219 10.84 1.26 5.56
CA ARG A 219 9.86 2.25 5.10
C ARG A 219 9.28 1.86 3.74
N SER A 220 8.75 0.65 3.64
CA SER A 220 8.18 0.10 2.39
C SER A 220 6.97 -0.78 2.65
N LEU A 221 6.29 -1.18 1.57
CA LEU A 221 5.30 -2.24 1.61
C LEU A 221 5.42 -3.15 0.40
N VAL A 222 4.95 -4.39 0.58
CA VAL A 222 4.91 -5.44 -0.45
C VAL A 222 3.51 -6.01 -0.52
N VAL A 223 2.99 -6.23 -1.74
CA VAL A 223 1.73 -6.92 -2.00
C VAL A 223 2.02 -8.25 -2.66
N LEU A 224 1.46 -9.32 -2.11
CA LEU A 224 1.53 -10.66 -2.67
C LEU A 224 0.13 -11.16 -3.03
N ARG A 225 0.00 -11.86 -4.15
CA ARG A 225 -1.22 -12.55 -4.57
C ARG A 225 -1.10 -14.05 -4.36
N ARG A 226 -2.16 -14.68 -3.91
CA ARG A 226 -2.23 -16.13 -3.78
C ARG A 226 -2.28 -16.77 -5.17
N ILE A 227 -1.35 -17.67 -5.44
CA ILE A 227 -1.36 -18.54 -6.62
C ILE A 227 -1.50 -20.00 -6.18
N ALA A 228 -2.10 -20.84 -7.04
CA ALA A 228 -2.50 -22.23 -6.76
C ALA A 228 -1.47 -23.07 -5.96
#